data_AF-A0A6A4GZQ4-F1
#
_entry.id   AF-A0A6A4GZQ4-F1
#
_cell.length_a   1.000
_cell.length_b   1.000
_cell.length_c   1.000
_cell.angle_alpha   90.00
_cell.angle_beta   90.00
_cell.angle_gamma   90.00
#
_symmetry.space_group_name_H-M   'P 1'
#
loop_
_entity.id
_entity.type
_entity.pdbx_description
1 polymer ?
#
loop_
_entity_poly.entity_id
_entity_poly.type
_entity_poly.pdbx_seq_one_letter_code
_entity_poly.pdbx_strand_id
1 'polypeptide(L)'
;MPLSVIPSFLPQPDVDNYWIRANPNGAATGFTGGINSAIFRYSGAPIENSTTDDAADNLLAETSLIPLENPGAPGNATVDGVDLAINLALAFDAPDFEINGVSFVPPTVPDLLQIISGTTAAADLLPAESVYALPLNSSIQLSFDATTVAAIGGPHPFHLHGHNFDVIRPQGSTDYNYVNPMRRKNLFSNPLSPRNPGDVVATGTGATTDNVTIHFMTDNAGRWFLHCHIEWHLEAGFAIMFAEDAVDAAAANPTPDDWDQLCPIYDSLTTSQLGGGGGPTT
;
A
#
# COMPACT_ATOMS: atom_id res chain seq x y z
N MET A 1 33.31 5.40 -27.69
CA MET A 1 33.11 6.54 -26.77
C MET A 1 33.48 6.05 -25.38
N PRO A 2 34.44 6.70 -24.70
CA PRO A 2 34.92 6.26 -23.39
C PRO A 2 33.83 6.54 -22.33
N LEU A 3 33.65 5.61 -21.38
CA LEU A 3 32.82 5.85 -20.20
C LEU A 3 33.35 7.09 -19.47
N SER A 4 32.52 8.11 -19.35
CA SER A 4 32.77 9.25 -18.47
C SER A 4 32.75 8.74 -17.03
N VAL A 5 33.89 8.83 -16.36
CA VAL A 5 34.02 8.63 -14.91
C VAL A 5 33.28 9.79 -14.25
N ILE A 6 32.16 9.50 -13.57
CA ILE A 6 31.52 10.48 -12.69
C ILE A 6 32.51 10.77 -11.56
N PRO A 7 33.00 12.01 -11.39
CA PRO A 7 33.91 12.31 -10.30
C PRO A 7 33.12 12.37 -8.99
N SER A 8 33.43 11.47 -8.05
CA SER A 8 32.87 11.46 -6.71
C SER A 8 33.48 12.59 -5.87
N PHE A 9 32.86 13.77 -5.90
CA PHE A 9 33.26 14.94 -5.10
C PHE A 9 32.41 15.12 -3.83
N LEU A 10 31.93 14.04 -3.21
CA LEU A 10 31.44 14.13 -1.84
C LEU A 10 32.60 13.79 -0.90
N PRO A 11 33.02 14.70 0.00
CA PRO A 11 34.00 14.35 1.03
C PRO A 11 33.47 13.16 1.82
N GLN A 12 34.34 12.18 2.06
CA GLN A 12 33.99 11.08 2.95
C GLN A 12 33.76 11.68 4.35
N PRO A 13 32.64 11.35 5.01
CA PRO A 13 32.40 11.82 6.38
C PRO A 13 33.48 11.27 7.32
N ASP A 14 33.76 12.02 8.38
CA ASP A 14 34.72 11.63 9.41
C ASP A 14 34.28 10.35 10.14
N VAL A 15 35.24 9.65 10.73
CA VAL A 15 34.96 8.49 11.59
C VAL A 15 34.37 9.00 12.91
N ASP A 16 33.04 9.03 13.00
CA ASP A 16 32.31 9.53 14.17
C ASP A 16 30.97 8.79 14.39
N ASN A 17 30.16 9.28 15.34
CA ASN A 17 28.78 8.91 15.56
C ASN A 17 27.85 9.95 14.88
N TYR A 18 26.83 9.47 14.18
CA TYR A 18 25.83 10.31 13.51
C TYR A 18 24.42 9.91 13.96
N TRP A 19 23.51 10.89 14.08
CA TRP A 19 22.12 10.60 14.39
C TRP A 19 21.40 10.03 13.16
N ILE A 20 20.70 8.91 13.35
CA ILE A 20 19.64 8.44 12.47
C ILE A 20 18.33 8.99 13.06
N ARG A 21 17.55 9.72 12.27
CA ARG A 21 16.34 10.42 12.75
C ARG A 21 15.10 9.87 12.06
N ALA A 22 14.05 9.60 12.82
CA ALA A 22 12.76 9.10 12.33
C ALA A 22 11.61 9.85 13.04
N ASN A 23 11.27 11.04 12.54
CA ASN A 23 10.26 11.90 13.17
C ASN A 23 8.84 11.43 12.77
N PRO A 24 7.97 11.05 13.73
CA PRO A 24 6.58 10.71 13.41
C PRO A 24 5.78 11.95 13.01
N ASN A 25 4.70 11.75 12.27
CA ASN A 25 3.70 12.78 11.96
C ASN A 25 2.63 12.95 13.06
N GLY A 26 2.68 12.10 14.10
CA GLY A 26 1.72 12.06 15.21
C GLY A 26 2.28 12.56 16.55
N ALA A 27 1.88 11.92 17.65
CA ALA A 27 2.31 12.31 18.99
C ALA A 27 3.83 12.14 19.20
N ALA A 28 4.41 12.97 20.08
CA ALA A 28 5.83 12.97 20.47
C ALA A 28 6.82 13.23 19.32
N THR A 29 6.59 14.30 18.55
CA THR A 29 7.50 14.76 17.50
C THR A 29 8.80 15.37 18.05
N GLY A 30 9.79 15.50 17.18
CA GLY A 30 11.09 16.11 17.49
C GLY A 30 12.11 15.11 18.04
N PHE A 31 13.23 15.62 18.56
CA PHE A 31 14.39 14.79 18.95
C PHE A 31 14.93 15.13 20.34
N THR A 32 14.22 15.96 21.11
CA THR A 32 14.63 16.36 22.46
C THR A 32 14.82 15.14 23.35
N GLY A 33 15.98 15.03 24.00
CA GLY A 33 16.30 13.88 24.85
C GLY A 33 16.61 12.59 24.08
N GLY A 34 16.81 12.66 22.76
CA GLY A 34 17.15 11.50 21.93
C GLY A 34 15.96 10.62 21.54
N ILE A 35 14.72 11.09 21.73
CA ILE A 35 13.55 10.41 21.14
C ILE A 35 13.68 10.39 19.62
N ASN A 36 13.00 9.45 18.96
CA ASN A 36 12.95 9.36 17.49
C ASN A 36 14.34 9.29 16.82
N SER A 37 15.34 8.78 17.55
CA SER A 37 16.74 8.81 17.15
C SER A 37 17.43 7.46 17.40
N ALA A 38 18.39 7.12 16.53
CA ALA A 38 19.33 6.01 16.70
C ALA A 38 20.75 6.47 16.30
N ILE A 39 21.77 5.65 16.54
CA ILE A 39 23.17 6.02 16.27
C ILE A 39 23.71 5.19 15.10
N PHE A 40 24.14 5.88 14.04
CA PHE A 40 25.04 5.32 13.04
C PHE A 40 26.48 5.53 13.52
N ARG A 41 27.20 4.45 13.82
CA ARG A 41 28.56 4.50 14.39
C ARG A 41 29.57 3.91 13.42
N TYR A 42 30.57 4.71 13.04
CA TYR A 42 31.71 4.19 12.27
C TYR A 42 32.57 3.26 13.13
N SER A 43 33.19 2.26 12.48
CA SER A 43 34.21 1.44 13.15
C SER A 43 35.37 2.32 13.60
N GLY A 44 35.72 2.26 14.89
CA GLY A 44 36.75 3.09 15.51
C GLY A 44 36.25 4.38 16.16
N ALA A 45 34.97 4.76 15.96
CA ALA A 45 34.36 5.86 16.69
C ALA A 45 34.09 5.48 18.17
N PRO A 46 34.10 6.45 19.10
CA PRO A 46 33.84 6.21 20.51
C PRO A 46 32.41 5.69 20.76
N ILE A 47 32.23 4.95 21.87
CA ILE A 47 30.92 4.47 22.31
C ILE A 47 30.21 5.58 23.09
N GLU A 48 29.67 6.55 22.36
CA GLU A 48 28.92 7.69 22.91
C GLU A 48 27.82 8.15 21.95
N ASN A 49 27.01 9.13 22.40
CA ASN A 49 25.96 9.73 21.57
C ASN A 49 26.58 10.66 20.52
N SER A 50 25.90 10.80 19.37
CA SER A 50 26.26 11.82 18.39
C SER A 50 26.04 13.24 18.95
N THR A 51 26.92 14.17 18.57
CA THR A 51 26.76 15.61 18.78
C THR A 51 26.38 16.36 17.49
N THR A 52 26.07 15.64 16.40
CA THR A 52 25.72 16.24 15.11
C THR A 52 24.34 16.88 15.15
N ASP A 53 24.23 18.11 14.68
CA ASP A 53 22.96 18.77 14.38
C ASP A 53 22.68 18.60 12.89
N ASP A 54 21.56 17.96 12.55
CA ASP A 54 21.20 17.72 11.16
C ASP A 54 19.89 18.46 10.83
N ALA A 55 19.96 19.33 9.83
CA ALA A 55 18.79 19.81 9.11
C ALA A 55 18.65 18.98 7.83
N ALA A 56 17.45 18.47 7.57
CA ALA A 56 17.16 17.79 6.31
C ALA A 56 16.94 18.85 5.22
N ASP A 57 17.95 19.05 4.38
CA ASP A 57 17.81 19.78 3.13
C ASP A 57 17.54 18.78 1.99
N ASN A 58 16.68 19.13 1.04
CA ASN A 58 16.28 18.29 -0.12
C ASN A 58 15.49 17.02 0.26
N LEU A 59 14.30 17.22 0.83
CA LEU A 59 13.36 16.11 1.06
C LEU A 59 12.99 15.39 -0.24
N LEU A 60 12.79 14.08 -0.14
CA LEU A 60 12.31 13.28 -1.25
C LEU A 60 10.94 13.79 -1.71
N ALA A 61 10.89 14.27 -2.96
CA ALA A 61 9.64 14.54 -3.64
C ALA A 61 9.24 13.29 -4.43
N GLU A 62 8.08 12.75 -4.08
CA GLU A 62 7.53 11.56 -4.71
C GLU A 62 7.38 11.69 -6.24
N THR A 63 7.00 12.89 -6.70
CA THR A 63 6.94 13.29 -8.12
C THR A 63 8.26 13.21 -8.87
N SER A 64 9.40 13.17 -8.17
CA SER A 64 10.73 13.11 -8.78
C SER A 64 11.23 11.67 -8.96
N LEU A 65 10.48 10.67 -8.47
CA LEU A 65 10.81 9.27 -8.65
C LEU A 65 10.41 8.78 -10.04
N ILE A 66 11.36 8.16 -10.73
CA ILE A 66 11.11 7.48 -12.00
C ILE A 66 11.62 6.03 -11.90
N PRO A 67 10.88 5.05 -12.44
CA PRO A 67 11.31 3.66 -12.45
C PRO A 67 12.54 3.51 -13.36
N LEU A 68 13.49 2.69 -12.91
CA LEU A 68 14.68 2.38 -13.68
C LEU A 68 14.36 1.51 -14.90
N GLU A 69 13.38 0.61 -14.78
CA GLU A 69 13.04 -0.41 -15.77
C GLU A 69 11.58 -0.28 -16.23
N ASN A 70 11.35 -0.42 -17.54
CA ASN A 70 10.04 -0.38 -18.19
C ASN A 70 9.18 0.82 -17.74
N PRO A 71 9.66 2.08 -17.91
CA PRO A 71 8.89 3.25 -17.53
C PRO A 71 7.62 3.38 -18.36
N GLY A 72 6.55 3.87 -17.72
CA GLY A 72 5.25 4.10 -18.34
C GLY A 72 4.14 3.33 -17.62
N ALA A 73 2.96 3.94 -17.52
CA ALA A 73 1.77 3.28 -16.99
C ALA A 73 1.08 2.42 -18.05
N PRO A 74 0.36 1.35 -17.66
CA PRO A 74 -0.51 0.63 -18.58
C PRO A 74 -1.69 1.49 -19.05
N GLY A 75 -2.27 1.12 -20.20
CA GLY A 75 -3.32 1.88 -20.87
C GLY A 75 -2.79 2.98 -21.79
N ASN A 76 -3.69 3.86 -22.22
CA ASN A 76 -3.41 5.03 -23.04
C ASN A 76 -3.07 6.24 -22.18
N ALA A 77 -2.22 7.13 -22.70
CA ALA A 77 -1.78 8.36 -22.03
C ALA A 77 -2.83 9.47 -22.04
N THR A 78 -4.04 9.16 -21.56
CA THR A 78 -5.18 10.08 -21.44
C THR A 78 -5.94 9.78 -20.15
N VAL A 79 -6.71 10.75 -19.66
CA VAL A 79 -7.62 10.54 -18.53
C VAL A 79 -8.57 9.38 -18.85
N ASP A 80 -8.71 8.44 -17.90
CA ASP A 80 -9.51 7.23 -18.02
C ASP A 80 -9.15 6.37 -19.24
N GLY A 81 -7.91 6.45 -19.73
CA GLY A 81 -7.39 5.73 -20.89
C GLY A 81 -7.16 4.24 -20.68
N VAL A 82 -7.88 3.59 -19.75
CA VAL A 82 -7.73 2.19 -19.34
C VAL A 82 -8.95 1.36 -19.69
N ASP A 83 -8.88 0.04 -19.52
CA ASP A 83 -10.00 -0.86 -19.78
C ASP A 83 -11.09 -0.74 -18.71
N LEU A 84 -10.70 -0.49 -17.45
CA LEU A 84 -11.62 -0.24 -16.33
C LEU A 84 -11.07 0.83 -15.38
N ALA A 85 -11.81 1.92 -15.24
CA ALA A 85 -11.53 2.97 -14.26
C ALA A 85 -12.52 2.89 -13.09
N ILE A 86 -11.99 2.92 -11.87
CA ILE A 86 -12.78 2.86 -10.63
C ILE A 86 -12.40 4.07 -9.77
N ASN A 87 -13.41 4.86 -9.41
CA ASN A 87 -13.26 5.92 -8.42
C ASN A 87 -13.61 5.39 -7.03
N LEU A 88 -12.74 5.64 -6.07
CA LEU A 88 -12.90 5.26 -4.67
C LEU A 88 -13.19 6.54 -3.87
N ALA A 89 -14.46 6.75 -3.55
CA ALA A 89 -14.89 7.79 -2.61
C ALA A 89 -14.57 7.32 -1.20
N LEU A 90 -13.54 7.91 -0.60
CA LEU A 90 -13.10 7.56 0.73
C LEU A 90 -13.85 8.42 1.75
N ALA A 91 -14.50 7.80 2.72
CA ALA A 91 -15.32 8.50 3.71
C ALA A 91 -15.15 7.93 5.11
N PHE A 92 -15.73 8.62 6.09
CA PHE A 92 -15.82 8.18 7.48
C PHE A 92 -17.20 8.57 8.00
N ASP A 93 -17.98 7.57 8.39
CA ASP A 93 -19.23 7.73 9.13
C ASP A 93 -19.08 7.02 10.47
N ALA A 94 -18.85 7.81 11.53
CA ALA A 94 -18.38 7.30 12.80
C ALA A 94 -19.27 6.14 13.34
N PRO A 95 -18.67 5.01 13.73
CA PRO A 95 -17.23 4.80 13.99
C PRO A 95 -16.41 4.29 12.79
N ASP A 96 -17.03 4.13 11.62
CA ASP A 96 -16.52 3.31 10.53
C ASP A 96 -15.95 4.15 9.38
N PHE A 97 -14.91 3.61 8.75
CA PHE A 97 -14.44 4.10 7.46
C PHE A 97 -15.19 3.41 6.33
N GLU A 98 -15.37 4.13 5.24
CA GLU A 98 -16.11 3.63 4.10
C GLU A 98 -15.34 3.86 2.80
N ILE A 99 -15.51 2.94 1.86
CA ILE A 99 -15.13 3.11 0.47
C ILE A 99 -16.40 2.98 -0.36
N ASN A 100 -16.74 4.03 -1.10
CA ASN A 100 -17.98 4.12 -1.89
C ASN A 100 -19.26 3.89 -1.06
N GLY A 101 -19.27 4.33 0.20
CA GLY A 101 -20.42 4.25 1.11
C GLY A 101 -20.60 2.90 1.79
N VAL A 102 -19.57 2.04 1.77
CA VAL A 102 -19.59 0.71 2.40
C VAL A 102 -18.37 0.55 3.30
N SER A 103 -18.60 0.13 4.54
CA SER A 103 -17.54 -0.30 5.48
C SER A 103 -17.27 -1.79 5.31
N PHE A 104 -16.00 -2.17 5.22
CA PHE A 104 -15.61 -3.57 5.08
C PHE A 104 -15.81 -4.32 6.40
N VAL A 105 -16.57 -5.40 6.35
CA VAL A 105 -16.72 -6.34 7.46
C VAL A 105 -16.18 -7.69 7.03
N PRO A 106 -15.16 -8.26 7.70
CA PRO A 106 -14.61 -9.55 7.32
C PRO A 106 -15.71 -10.64 7.22
N PRO A 107 -15.79 -11.39 6.11
CA PRO A 107 -16.75 -12.46 5.97
C PRO A 107 -16.36 -13.64 6.87
N THR A 108 -17.35 -14.42 7.32
CA THR A 108 -17.09 -15.63 8.12
C THR A 108 -16.35 -16.70 7.34
N VAL A 109 -16.61 -16.80 6.03
CA VAL A 109 -15.85 -17.65 5.11
C VAL A 109 -14.77 -16.82 4.44
N PRO A 110 -13.48 -17.18 4.59
CA PRO A 110 -12.39 -16.42 3.98
C PRO A 110 -12.58 -16.19 2.48
N ASP A 111 -12.19 -15.02 2.01
CA ASP A 111 -12.41 -14.54 0.65
C ASP A 111 -11.99 -15.53 -0.44
N LEU A 112 -10.79 -16.10 -0.33
CA LEU A 112 -10.28 -17.07 -1.32
C LEU A 112 -11.06 -18.40 -1.27
N LEU A 113 -11.50 -18.83 -0.09
CA LEU A 113 -12.24 -20.08 0.08
C LEU A 113 -13.62 -20.02 -0.59
N GLN A 114 -14.25 -18.85 -0.65
CA GLN A 114 -15.50 -18.67 -1.39
C GLN A 114 -15.32 -18.97 -2.88
N ILE A 115 -14.24 -18.48 -3.50
CA ILE A 115 -13.94 -18.76 -4.91
C ILE A 115 -13.58 -20.23 -5.12
N ILE A 116 -12.67 -20.77 -4.30
CA ILE A 116 -12.20 -22.16 -4.45
C ILE A 116 -13.35 -23.16 -4.23
N SER A 117 -14.35 -22.82 -3.41
CA SER A 117 -15.55 -23.63 -3.21
C SER A 117 -16.61 -23.48 -4.31
N GLY A 118 -16.39 -22.61 -5.31
CA GLY A 118 -17.19 -22.51 -6.53
C GLY A 118 -17.97 -21.19 -6.71
N THR A 119 -17.85 -20.23 -5.79
CA THR A 119 -18.52 -18.94 -5.91
C THR A 119 -17.66 -17.97 -6.71
N THR A 120 -17.94 -17.80 -8.00
CA THR A 120 -17.11 -16.97 -8.90
C THR A 120 -17.77 -15.66 -9.33
N ALA A 121 -19.09 -15.51 -9.16
CA ALA A 121 -19.78 -14.27 -9.49
C ALA A 121 -19.56 -13.24 -8.38
N ALA A 122 -19.11 -12.02 -8.72
CA ALA A 122 -18.86 -10.97 -7.72
C ALA A 122 -20.09 -10.63 -6.87
N ALA A 123 -21.30 -10.69 -7.44
CA ALA A 123 -22.53 -10.44 -6.70
C ALA A 123 -22.83 -11.49 -5.61
N ASP A 124 -22.25 -12.68 -5.73
CA ASP A 124 -22.42 -13.78 -4.78
C ASP A 124 -21.27 -13.86 -3.76
N LEU A 125 -20.23 -13.04 -3.94
CA LEU A 125 -19.05 -12.99 -3.06
C LEU A 125 -19.30 -12.06 -1.88
N LEU A 126 -18.86 -12.49 -0.70
CA LEU A 126 -18.88 -11.72 0.54
C LEU A 126 -17.50 -11.09 0.82
N PRO A 127 -17.45 -9.97 1.55
CA PRO A 127 -18.60 -9.20 2.02
C PRO A 127 -19.28 -8.45 0.87
N ALA A 128 -20.62 -8.47 0.85
CA ALA A 128 -21.38 -7.85 -0.22
C ALA A 128 -21.04 -6.36 -0.35
N GLU A 129 -21.07 -5.84 -1.58
CA GLU A 129 -20.81 -4.43 -1.90
C GLU A 129 -19.37 -3.92 -1.65
N SER A 130 -18.52 -4.68 -0.95
CA SER A 130 -17.07 -4.39 -0.85
C SER A 130 -16.20 -5.21 -1.82
N VAL A 131 -16.81 -6.01 -2.71
CA VAL A 131 -16.11 -6.85 -3.69
C VAL A 131 -16.24 -6.30 -5.10
N TYR A 132 -15.10 -6.05 -5.74
CA TYR A 132 -15.02 -5.51 -7.10
C TYR A 132 -14.44 -6.58 -8.03
N ALA A 133 -15.23 -7.04 -9.01
CA ALA A 133 -14.71 -7.93 -10.05
C ALA A 133 -13.76 -7.17 -10.98
N LEU A 134 -12.58 -7.74 -11.21
CA LEU A 134 -11.66 -7.26 -12.23
C LEU A 134 -11.49 -8.31 -13.33
N PRO A 135 -11.58 -7.91 -14.62
CA PRO A 135 -11.26 -8.80 -15.74
C PRO A 135 -9.76 -9.10 -15.78
N LEU A 136 -9.34 -10.29 -16.25
CA LEU A 136 -7.91 -10.58 -16.49
C LEU A 136 -7.37 -9.78 -17.69
N ASN A 137 -6.06 -9.60 -17.72
CA ASN A 137 -5.25 -8.98 -18.77
C ASN A 137 -5.73 -7.60 -19.19
N SER A 138 -6.21 -6.82 -18.21
CA SER A 138 -6.83 -5.53 -18.42
C SER A 138 -6.07 -4.45 -17.64
N SER A 139 -6.00 -3.26 -18.23
CA SER A 139 -5.50 -2.07 -17.57
C SER A 139 -6.56 -1.49 -16.64
N ILE A 140 -6.18 -1.25 -15.38
CA ILE A 140 -7.06 -0.74 -14.32
C ILE A 140 -6.55 0.61 -13.84
N GLN A 141 -7.45 1.55 -13.63
CA GLN A 141 -7.19 2.83 -12.96
C GLN A 141 -7.98 2.89 -11.65
N LEU A 142 -7.30 3.21 -10.55
CA LEU A 142 -7.95 3.59 -9.29
C LEU A 142 -7.67 5.05 -9.00
N SER A 143 -8.71 5.84 -8.74
CA SER A 143 -8.60 7.20 -8.21
C SER A 143 -9.13 7.26 -6.78
N PHE A 144 -8.38 7.92 -5.90
CA PHE A 144 -8.70 8.03 -4.47
C PHE A 144 -9.20 9.45 -4.18
N ASP A 145 -10.51 9.58 -3.97
CA ASP A 145 -11.10 10.83 -3.49
C ASP A 145 -11.05 10.85 -1.96
N ALA A 146 -10.03 11.51 -1.42
CA ALA A 146 -9.80 11.66 0.01
C ALA A 146 -10.37 12.97 0.59
N THR A 147 -11.14 13.74 -0.20
CA THR A 147 -11.52 15.13 0.13
C THR A 147 -12.24 15.25 1.47
N THR A 148 -13.06 14.26 1.83
CA THR A 148 -13.90 14.28 3.05
C THR A 148 -13.23 13.63 4.25
N VAL A 149 -12.25 12.74 4.04
CA VAL A 149 -11.68 11.89 5.10
C VAL A 149 -10.24 12.24 5.47
N ALA A 150 -9.49 12.94 4.62
CA ALA A 150 -8.07 13.18 4.86
C ALA A 150 -7.75 13.94 6.16
N ALA A 151 -8.67 14.79 6.64
CA ALA A 151 -8.53 15.47 7.94
C ALA A 151 -8.74 14.52 9.14
N ILE A 152 -9.28 13.32 8.91
CA ILE A 152 -9.64 12.32 9.91
C ILE A 152 -8.63 11.17 9.81
N GLY A 153 -7.45 11.37 10.42
CA GLY A 153 -6.40 10.35 10.48
C GLY A 153 -5.55 10.20 9.21
N GLY A 154 -5.67 11.12 8.25
CA GLY A 154 -4.81 11.14 7.07
C GLY A 154 -3.38 11.67 7.34
N PRO A 155 -2.50 11.64 6.33
CA PRO A 155 -2.69 11.04 5.00
C PRO A 155 -2.85 9.52 5.10
N HIS A 156 -3.75 8.93 4.32
CA HIS A 156 -4.03 7.50 4.36
C HIS A 156 -3.11 6.73 3.41
N PRO A 157 -2.20 5.86 3.89
CA PRO A 157 -1.37 5.03 3.04
C PRO A 157 -2.19 3.83 2.56
N PHE A 158 -2.63 3.83 1.31
CA PHE A 158 -3.33 2.70 0.71
C PHE A 158 -2.37 1.67 0.14
N HIS A 159 -2.63 0.41 0.44
CA HIS A 159 -1.85 -0.75 0.01
C HIS A 159 -2.71 -1.66 -0.86
N LEU A 160 -2.17 -2.07 -2.00
CA LEU A 160 -2.80 -3.05 -2.90
C LEU A 160 -1.98 -4.34 -2.87
N HIS A 161 -2.61 -5.43 -2.46
CA HIS A 161 -2.00 -6.75 -2.48
C HIS A 161 -1.86 -7.25 -3.93
N GLY A 162 -0.95 -8.21 -4.17
CA GLY A 162 -0.86 -8.92 -5.45
C GLY A 162 -0.27 -8.15 -6.64
N HIS A 163 -0.19 -6.81 -6.57
CA HIS A 163 0.21 -5.98 -7.72
C HIS A 163 1.32 -4.99 -7.41
N ASN A 164 2.07 -4.66 -8.47
CA ASN A 164 2.77 -3.39 -8.58
C ASN A 164 1.82 -2.39 -9.25
N PHE A 165 1.99 -1.11 -8.96
CA PHE A 165 1.17 -0.08 -9.61
C PHE A 165 1.96 1.20 -9.86
N ASP A 166 1.57 1.89 -10.93
CA ASP A 166 2.13 3.16 -11.38
C ASP A 166 1.31 4.31 -10.80
N VAL A 167 1.93 5.17 -10.01
CA VAL A 167 1.27 6.35 -9.44
C VAL A 167 1.32 7.47 -10.48
N ILE A 168 0.30 7.51 -11.34
CA ILE A 168 0.22 8.48 -12.44
C ILE A 168 -0.11 9.89 -11.95
N ARG A 169 -0.71 10.02 -10.75
CA ARG A 169 -0.92 11.30 -10.09
C ARG A 169 -0.67 11.13 -8.59
N PRO A 170 0.49 11.57 -8.07
CA PRO A 170 0.79 11.47 -6.65
C PRO A 170 0.11 12.59 -5.84
N GLN A 171 0.13 12.46 -4.52
CA GLN A 171 -0.41 13.49 -3.63
C GLN A 171 0.26 14.86 -3.86
N GLY A 172 -0.51 15.94 -3.73
CA GLY A 172 -0.04 17.30 -3.98
C GLY A 172 0.22 17.64 -5.45
N SER A 173 -0.06 16.74 -6.40
CA SER A 173 0.03 17.00 -7.85
C SER A 173 -1.35 17.15 -8.49
N THR A 174 -1.46 18.10 -9.43
CA THR A 174 -2.59 18.21 -10.35
C THR A 174 -2.34 17.54 -11.69
N ASP A 175 -1.06 17.29 -12.01
CA ASP A 175 -0.65 16.77 -13.31
C ASP A 175 -0.56 15.24 -13.29
N TYR A 176 -0.93 14.65 -14.42
CA TYR A 176 -0.76 13.22 -14.68
C TYR A 176 0.57 12.96 -15.40
N ASN A 177 1.30 11.94 -14.96
CA ASN A 177 2.48 11.41 -15.63
C ASN A 177 2.20 9.98 -16.13
N TYR A 178 1.96 9.82 -17.42
CA TYR A 178 1.79 8.50 -18.06
C TYR A 178 3.09 7.94 -18.64
N VAL A 179 4.10 8.78 -18.81
CA VAL A 179 5.33 8.43 -19.55
C VAL A 179 6.32 7.68 -18.68
N ASN A 180 6.51 8.14 -17.45
CA ASN A 180 7.41 7.54 -16.49
C ASN A 180 6.95 7.82 -15.05
N PRO A 181 5.68 7.52 -14.73
CA PRO A 181 5.20 7.62 -13.36
C PRO A 181 6.09 6.80 -12.45
N MET A 182 6.23 7.25 -11.21
CA MET A 182 6.79 6.40 -10.18
C MET A 182 6.03 5.08 -10.10
N ARG A 183 6.75 3.99 -9.84
CA ARG A 183 6.16 2.67 -9.68
C ARG A 183 6.36 2.18 -8.25
N ARG A 184 5.27 1.76 -7.62
CA ARG A 184 5.27 1.04 -6.35
C ARG A 184 5.40 -0.45 -6.64
N LYS A 185 6.42 -1.11 -6.07
CA LYS A 185 6.74 -2.50 -6.39
C LYS A 185 6.69 -3.40 -5.16
N ASN A 186 5.95 -4.48 -5.26
CA ASN A 186 5.97 -5.62 -4.36
C ASN A 186 7.37 -6.29 -4.42
N LEU A 187 8.01 -6.33 -3.25
CA LEU A 187 9.40 -6.78 -3.06
C LEU A 187 9.58 -8.30 -3.17
N PHE A 188 8.52 -9.10 -3.12
CA PHE A 188 8.61 -10.57 -3.17
C PHE A 188 9.05 -11.13 -4.53
N SER A 189 9.05 -10.29 -5.58
CA SER A 189 9.43 -10.70 -6.94
C SER A 189 10.94 -10.59 -7.25
N ASN A 190 11.76 -9.93 -6.42
CA ASN A 190 13.20 -9.80 -6.69
C ASN A 190 14.07 -9.56 -5.43
N PRO A 191 14.83 -10.57 -4.95
CA PRO A 191 15.73 -10.42 -3.80
C PRO A 191 16.93 -9.48 -4.04
N LEU A 192 17.15 -9.00 -5.27
CA LEU A 192 18.28 -8.11 -5.63
C LEU A 192 17.91 -6.63 -5.73
N SER A 193 16.66 -6.24 -5.47
CA SER A 193 16.22 -4.84 -5.58
C SER A 193 15.72 -4.25 -4.23
N PRO A 194 16.61 -3.98 -3.27
CA PRO A 194 16.27 -3.43 -1.94
C PRO A 194 15.84 -1.95 -1.94
N ARG A 195 15.60 -1.34 -3.10
CA ARG A 195 15.22 0.08 -3.25
C ARG A 195 14.04 0.22 -4.20
N ASN A 196 12.88 -0.28 -3.80
CA ASN A 196 11.64 0.14 -4.43
C ASN A 196 10.73 0.76 -3.37
N PRO A 197 10.04 1.87 -3.67
CA PRO A 197 8.95 2.30 -2.82
C PRO A 197 7.94 1.15 -2.85
N GLY A 198 7.61 0.60 -1.67
CA GLY A 198 6.70 -0.55 -1.55
C GLY A 198 5.36 -0.30 -2.25
N ASP A 199 4.54 -1.34 -2.36
CA ASP A 199 3.17 -1.40 -2.90
C ASP A 199 2.13 -0.58 -2.09
N VAL A 200 2.52 0.60 -1.61
CA VAL A 200 1.72 1.51 -0.77
C VAL A 200 1.78 2.93 -1.34
N VAL A 201 0.70 3.70 -1.30
CA VAL A 201 0.68 5.11 -1.72
C VAL A 201 -0.16 5.95 -0.75
N ALA A 202 0.32 7.14 -0.38
CA ALA A 202 -0.46 8.08 0.42
C ALA A 202 -1.52 8.74 -0.47
N THR A 203 -2.78 8.81 -0.02
CA THR A 203 -3.92 9.30 -0.83
C THR A 203 -4.16 10.81 -0.74
N GLY A 204 -3.31 11.55 -0.03
CA GLY A 204 -3.39 13.01 0.07
C GLY A 204 -3.53 13.53 1.49
N THR A 205 -3.43 14.84 1.64
CA THR A 205 -3.52 15.59 2.91
C THR A 205 -4.86 16.30 3.08
N GLY A 206 -5.77 16.14 2.11
CA GLY A 206 -7.07 16.80 2.08
C GLY A 206 -7.05 18.13 1.34
N ALA A 207 -5.98 18.40 0.58
CA ALA A 207 -5.99 19.50 -0.36
C ALA A 207 -7.04 19.23 -1.43
N THR A 208 -7.77 20.26 -1.88
CA THR A 208 -8.78 20.13 -2.95
C THR A 208 -8.20 19.69 -4.30
N THR A 209 -6.88 19.69 -4.43
CA THR A 209 -6.12 19.21 -5.58
C THR A 209 -5.72 17.74 -5.48
N ASP A 210 -5.84 17.12 -4.30
CA ASP A 210 -5.50 15.72 -4.09
C ASP A 210 -6.55 14.83 -4.76
N ASN A 211 -6.10 14.05 -5.74
CA ASN A 211 -6.85 12.95 -6.31
C ASN A 211 -5.82 11.93 -6.78
N VAL A 212 -5.25 11.21 -5.81
CA VAL A 212 -4.18 10.27 -6.10
C VAL A 212 -4.71 9.22 -7.04
N THR A 213 -3.97 8.93 -8.10
CA THR A 213 -4.42 8.01 -9.15
C THR A 213 -3.32 7.02 -9.48
N ILE A 214 -3.68 5.74 -9.49
CA ILE A 214 -2.77 4.63 -9.80
C ILE A 214 -3.28 3.80 -10.97
N HIS A 215 -2.36 3.25 -11.76
CA HIS A 215 -2.62 2.29 -12.82
C HIS A 215 -1.95 0.95 -12.53
N PHE A 216 -2.60 -0.16 -12.86
CA PHE A 216 -1.99 -1.50 -12.83
C PHE A 216 -2.60 -2.42 -13.89
N MET A 217 -1.98 -3.58 -14.10
CA MET A 217 -2.52 -4.64 -14.95
C MET A 217 -3.06 -5.77 -14.07
N THR A 218 -4.19 -6.35 -14.49
CA THR A 218 -4.69 -7.60 -13.93
C THR A 218 -4.01 -8.80 -14.57
N ASP A 219 -2.86 -9.20 -14.04
CA ASP A 219 -2.07 -10.34 -14.51
C ASP A 219 -1.90 -11.45 -13.46
N ASN A 220 -2.73 -11.43 -12.42
CA ASN A 220 -2.61 -12.24 -11.23
C ASN A 220 -4.00 -12.66 -10.69
N ALA A 221 -4.59 -13.71 -11.26
CA ALA A 221 -5.91 -14.19 -10.86
C ALA A 221 -5.97 -14.55 -9.35
N GLY A 222 -6.93 -13.99 -8.61
CA GLY A 222 -6.99 -14.16 -7.16
C GLY A 222 -7.92 -13.20 -6.42
N ARG A 223 -7.73 -13.13 -5.10
CA ARG A 223 -8.39 -12.19 -4.19
C ARG A 223 -7.35 -11.25 -3.62
N TRP A 224 -7.48 -9.96 -3.94
CA TRP A 224 -6.48 -8.97 -3.54
C TRP A 224 -7.12 -7.87 -2.71
N PHE A 225 -6.61 -7.73 -1.49
CA PHE A 225 -7.04 -6.71 -0.56
C PHE A 225 -6.52 -5.33 -1.02
N LEU A 226 -7.38 -4.32 -1.01
CA LEU A 226 -6.99 -2.92 -1.11
C LEU A 226 -7.44 -2.21 0.16
N HIS A 227 -6.52 -1.63 0.92
CA HIS A 227 -6.87 -1.03 2.20
C HIS A 227 -5.92 0.06 2.67
N CYS A 228 -6.41 0.87 3.61
CA CYS A 228 -5.56 1.72 4.42
C CYS A 228 -4.61 0.86 5.27
N HIS A 229 -3.31 1.12 5.22
CA HIS A 229 -2.27 0.42 5.97
C HIS A 229 -2.06 1.02 7.38
N ILE A 230 -2.98 1.87 7.84
CA ILE A 230 -3.11 2.22 9.25
C ILE A 230 -4.01 1.17 9.88
N GLU A 231 -3.45 0.31 10.73
CA GLU A 231 -4.14 -0.86 11.30
C GLU A 231 -5.51 -0.53 11.89
N TRP A 232 -5.59 0.55 12.67
CA TRP A 232 -6.83 0.98 13.32
C TRP A 232 -7.91 1.42 12.33
N HIS A 233 -7.53 1.85 11.14
CA HIS A 233 -8.47 2.23 10.09
C HIS A 233 -8.92 1.01 9.28
N LEU A 234 -8.00 0.07 9.03
CA LEU A 234 -8.35 -1.23 8.46
C LEU A 234 -9.38 -1.95 9.34
N GLU A 235 -9.12 -2.01 10.66
CA GLU A 235 -10.04 -2.61 11.63
C GLU A 235 -11.41 -1.93 11.64
N ALA A 236 -11.45 -0.61 11.42
CA ALA A 236 -12.67 0.17 11.29
C ALA A 236 -13.26 0.16 9.86
N GLY A 237 -12.85 -0.79 9.01
CA GLY A 237 -13.49 -1.08 7.73
C GLY A 237 -12.94 -0.35 6.50
N PHE A 238 -11.78 0.29 6.57
CA PHE A 238 -11.24 1.10 5.47
C PHE A 238 -10.60 0.26 4.33
N ALA A 239 -11.42 -0.56 3.69
CA ALA A 239 -10.97 -1.62 2.82
C ALA A 239 -11.99 -2.01 1.74
N ILE A 240 -11.50 -2.63 0.67
CA ILE A 240 -12.28 -3.39 -0.30
C ILE A 240 -11.48 -4.62 -0.75
N MET A 241 -12.14 -5.52 -1.46
CA MET A 241 -11.55 -6.70 -2.04
C MET A 241 -11.71 -6.71 -3.57
N PHE A 242 -10.63 -6.95 -4.29
CA PHE A 242 -10.70 -7.25 -5.71
C PHE A 242 -10.82 -8.75 -5.94
N ALA A 243 -11.80 -9.14 -6.76
CA ALA A 243 -11.94 -10.47 -7.31
C ALA A 243 -11.40 -10.46 -8.74
N GLU A 244 -10.08 -10.64 -8.86
CA GLU A 244 -9.41 -10.63 -10.15
C GLU A 244 -9.55 -12.00 -10.79
N ASP A 245 -10.23 -12.04 -11.94
CA ASP A 245 -10.45 -13.25 -12.72
C ASP A 245 -10.92 -14.45 -11.89
N ALA A 246 -12.03 -14.25 -11.18
CA ALA A 246 -12.55 -15.21 -10.22
C ALA A 246 -12.82 -16.60 -10.83
N VAL A 247 -13.02 -16.69 -12.14
CA VAL A 247 -13.25 -17.96 -12.84
C VAL A 247 -11.99 -18.83 -12.84
N ASP A 248 -10.82 -18.25 -13.13
CA ASP A 248 -9.56 -18.98 -13.21
C ASP A 248 -8.76 -18.93 -11.89
N ALA A 249 -9.14 -18.08 -10.94
CA ALA A 249 -8.47 -17.92 -9.64
C ALA A 249 -8.31 -19.24 -8.87
N ALA A 250 -9.29 -20.15 -8.89
CA ALA A 250 -9.16 -21.45 -8.23
C ALA A 250 -8.08 -22.34 -8.87
N ALA A 251 -7.95 -22.31 -10.21
CA ALA A 251 -6.93 -23.07 -10.92
C ALA A 251 -5.53 -22.45 -10.77
N ALA A 252 -5.46 -21.11 -10.69
CA ALA A 252 -4.21 -20.38 -10.48
C ALA A 252 -3.64 -20.54 -9.06
N ASN A 253 -4.49 -20.82 -8.07
CA ASN A 253 -4.12 -20.86 -6.65
C ASN A 253 -4.43 -22.23 -6.02
N PRO A 254 -3.70 -23.31 -6.39
CA PRO A 254 -3.86 -24.60 -5.73
C PRO A 254 -3.47 -24.49 -4.24
N THR A 255 -4.34 -24.95 -3.35
CA THR A 255 -4.11 -24.87 -1.90
C THR A 255 -3.41 -26.13 -1.37
N PRO A 256 -2.47 -25.98 -0.43
CA PRO A 256 -1.86 -27.12 0.26
C PRO A 256 -2.77 -27.65 1.39
N ASP A 257 -2.58 -28.92 1.76
CA ASP A 257 -3.40 -29.59 2.79
C ASP A 257 -3.43 -28.81 4.13
N ASP A 258 -2.32 -28.16 4.51
CA ASP A 258 -2.25 -27.37 5.75
C ASP A 258 -3.11 -26.10 5.69
N TRP A 259 -3.23 -25.46 4.52
CA TRP A 259 -4.17 -24.36 4.29
C TRP A 259 -5.62 -24.85 4.43
N ASP A 260 -5.96 -26.01 3.87
CA ASP A 260 -7.30 -26.60 3.95
C ASP A 260 -7.72 -26.92 5.40
N GLN A 261 -6.76 -27.14 6.31
CA GLN A 261 -7.01 -27.37 7.73
C GLN A 261 -7.22 -26.08 8.54
N LEU A 262 -6.92 -24.89 8.01
CA LEU A 262 -6.97 -23.65 8.78
C LEU A 262 -8.38 -23.33 9.29
N CYS A 263 -9.39 -23.38 8.43
CA CYS A 263 -10.77 -23.07 8.83
C CYS A 263 -11.31 -24.09 9.85
N PRO A 264 -11.24 -25.42 9.62
CA PRO A 264 -11.66 -26.40 10.62
C PRO A 264 -10.97 -26.24 11.99
N ILE A 265 -9.66 -25.94 12.00
CA ILE A 265 -8.93 -25.70 13.24
C ILE A 265 -9.44 -24.44 13.93
N TYR A 266 -9.52 -23.32 13.22
CA TYR A 266 -9.96 -22.04 13.77
C TYR A 266 -11.39 -22.10 14.32
N ASP A 267 -12.32 -22.69 13.57
CA ASP A 267 -13.73 -22.84 13.95
C ASP A 267 -13.93 -23.74 15.18
N SER A 268 -12.95 -24.61 15.48
CA SER A 268 -12.97 -25.47 16.66
C SER A 268 -12.40 -24.82 17.93
N LEU A 269 -11.81 -23.62 17.82
CA LEU A 269 -11.20 -22.93 18.96
C LEU A 269 -12.28 -22.43 19.93
N THR A 270 -12.04 -22.64 21.22
CA THR A 270 -12.87 -22.06 22.27
C THR A 270 -12.62 -20.56 22.41
N THR A 271 -13.58 -19.83 22.98
CA THR A 271 -13.45 -18.38 23.22
C THR A 271 -12.20 -18.00 24.02
N SER A 272 -11.73 -18.85 24.93
CA SER A 272 -10.50 -18.60 25.68
C SER A 272 -9.23 -18.79 24.83
N GLN A 273 -9.26 -19.71 23.86
CA GLN A 273 -8.15 -19.90 22.91
C GLN A 273 -8.08 -18.77 21.88
N LEU A 274 -9.23 -18.15 21.55
CA LEU A 274 -9.32 -16.94 20.73
C LEU A 274 -8.94 -15.65 21.49
N GLY A 275 -8.38 -15.76 22.70
CA GLY A 275 -7.93 -14.59 23.47
C GLY A 275 -8.96 -14.01 24.45
N GLY A 276 -10.09 -14.69 24.68
CA GLY A 276 -11.06 -14.35 25.73
C GLY A 276 -12.00 -13.20 25.34
N GLY A 277 -13.00 -13.49 24.50
CA GLY A 277 -14.15 -12.62 24.25
C GLY A 277 -14.00 -11.58 23.13
N GLY A 278 -12.83 -11.50 22.50
CA GLY A 278 -12.56 -10.60 21.36
C GLY A 278 -12.47 -11.33 20.02
N GLY A 279 -13.30 -12.34 19.79
CA GLY A 279 -13.52 -12.81 18.41
C GLY A 279 -14.15 -11.67 17.58
N PRO A 280 -14.07 -11.71 16.24
CA PRO A 280 -14.64 -10.67 15.39
C PRO A 280 -16.09 -10.48 15.80
N THR A 281 -16.42 -9.30 16.34
CA THR A 281 -17.79 -8.95 16.65
C THR A 281 -18.48 -8.75 15.31
N THR A 282 -19.31 -9.73 14.94
CA THR A 282 -20.28 -9.65 13.85
C THR A 282 -21.08 -8.36 13.87
#